data_AF-A0A1C5ZT32-F1
#
_entry.id   AF-A0A1C5ZT32-F1
#
_cell.length_a   1.000
_cell.length_b   1.000
_cell.length_c   1.000
_cell.angle_alpha   90.00
_cell.angle_beta   90.00
_cell.angle_gamma   90.00
#
_symmetry.space_group_name_H-M   'P 1'
#
loop_
_entity.id
_entity.type
_entity.pdbx_description
1 polymer ?
#
loop_
_entity_poly.entity_id
_entity_poly.type
_entity_poly.pdbx_seq_one_letter_code
_entity_poly.pdbx_strand_id
1 'polypeptide(L)'
;MAVEVLDEGIIKVPNPTGDVYILAATARGCAFGEDMTARWREVEACQRRDAVQGYMNTYAQLKPEPKNKFDPQAIEVLARGEFFGHMGYIAKEQTDAVRALARYAGCDLKDIAVQIVCTGDVGFKSVRLALIAAT
;
A
#
# COMPACT_ATOMS: atom_id res chain seq x y z
N MET A 1 -11.80 23.65 -2.56
CA MET A 1 -12.23 22.33 -3.05
C MET A 1 -12.78 21.58 -1.86
N ALA A 2 -14.03 21.09 -1.94
CA ALA A 2 -14.61 20.29 -0.87
C ALA A 2 -14.15 18.84 -1.05
N VAL A 3 -13.70 18.23 0.05
CA VAL A 3 -13.34 16.81 0.09
C VAL A 3 -14.63 16.01 0.27
N GLU A 4 -14.79 14.94 -0.48
CA GLU A 4 -15.94 14.03 -0.39
C GLU A 4 -15.49 12.72 0.29
N VAL A 5 -16.27 12.24 1.25
CA VAL A 5 -16.06 10.93 1.86
C VAL A 5 -17.03 9.96 1.19
N LEU A 6 -16.48 8.98 0.49
CA LEU A 6 -17.19 7.90 -0.17
C LEU A 6 -17.35 6.71 0.79
N ASP A 7 -17.92 5.63 0.27
CA ASP A 7 -18.06 4.36 0.97
C ASP A 7 -16.70 3.83 1.48
N GLU A 8 -16.74 2.97 2.50
CA GLU A 8 -15.55 2.29 3.05
C GLU A 8 -14.46 3.23 3.60
N GLY A 9 -14.80 4.49 3.87
CA GLY A 9 -13.87 5.50 4.39
C GLY A 9 -12.89 6.03 3.35
N ILE A 10 -13.21 5.90 2.05
CA ILE A 10 -12.42 6.43 0.94
C ILE A 10 -12.64 7.94 0.86
N ILE A 11 -11.54 8.69 0.79
CA ILE A 11 -11.56 10.15 0.66
C ILE A 11 -11.31 10.49 -0.80
N LYS A 12 -12.27 11.17 -1.44
CA LYS A 12 -12.12 11.76 -2.76
C LYS A 12 -11.71 13.23 -2.66
N VAL A 13 -10.62 13.56 -3.33
CA VAL A 13 -10.08 14.91 -3.46
C VAL A 13 -10.23 15.33 -4.92
N PRO A 14 -11.21 16.19 -5.25
CA PRO A 14 -11.40 16.65 -6.62
C PRO A 14 -10.20 17.45 -7.13
N ASN A 15 -9.79 17.22 -8.37
CA ASN A 15 -8.69 17.97 -9.00
C ASN A 15 -8.95 18.16 -10.50
N PRO A 16 -8.74 19.38 -11.06
CA PRO A 16 -8.97 19.67 -12.48
C PRO A 16 -8.32 18.70 -13.49
N THR A 17 -7.25 18.01 -13.10
CA THR A 17 -6.53 17.08 -13.99
C THR A 17 -6.89 15.61 -13.76
N GLY A 18 -7.84 15.32 -12.87
CA GLY A 18 -8.19 13.96 -12.44
C GLY A 18 -8.34 13.89 -10.93
N ASP A 19 -9.40 13.23 -10.45
CA ASP A 19 -9.69 13.10 -9.04
C ASP A 19 -8.68 12.17 -8.35
N VAL A 20 -8.34 12.48 -7.10
CA VAL A 20 -7.47 11.65 -6.26
C VAL A 20 -8.30 10.96 -5.19
N TYR A 21 -8.08 9.67 -4.99
CA TYR A 21 -8.76 8.84 -4.01
C TYR A 21 -7.74 8.33 -2.99
N ILE A 22 -8.07 8.45 -1.70
CA ILE A 22 -7.18 8.10 -0.60
C ILE A 22 -7.90 7.15 0.37
N LEU A 23 -7.25 6.07 0.75
CA LEU A 23 -7.75 5.12 1.77
C LEU A 23 -6.67 4.86 2.82
N ALA A 24 -7.01 4.98 4.09
CA ALA A 24 -6.18 4.50 5.18
C ALA A 24 -6.30 2.97 5.29
N ALA A 25 -5.17 2.27 5.22
CA ALA A 25 -5.12 0.81 5.26
C ALA A 25 -4.08 0.31 6.26
N THR A 26 -4.17 -0.96 6.61
CA THR A 26 -3.21 -1.65 7.45
C THR A 26 -2.66 -2.85 6.70
N ALA A 27 -1.34 -2.91 6.52
CA ALA A 27 -0.67 -4.15 6.17
C ALA A 27 -0.45 -4.99 7.44
N ARG A 28 -0.62 -6.30 7.33
CA ARG A 28 -0.39 -7.29 8.40
C ARG A 28 0.60 -8.34 7.92
N GLY A 29 1.22 -8.97 8.89
CA GLY A 29 2.22 -10.01 8.68
C GLY A 29 3.60 -9.47 8.32
N CYS A 30 3.85 -8.20 8.60
CA CYS A 30 5.00 -7.43 8.13
C CYS A 30 6.36 -7.81 8.75
N ALA A 31 6.37 -8.74 9.71
CA ALA A 31 7.56 -9.15 10.46
C ALA A 31 7.67 -10.68 10.65
N PHE A 32 6.91 -11.49 9.90
CA PHE A 32 6.92 -12.95 10.09
C PHE A 32 7.92 -13.72 9.21
N GLY A 33 8.64 -13.06 8.30
CA GLY A 33 9.58 -13.72 7.41
C GLY A 33 10.93 -13.01 7.35
N GLU A 34 11.93 -13.74 6.84
CA GLU A 34 13.26 -13.21 6.59
C GLU A 34 13.20 -11.99 5.66
N ASP A 35 13.98 -10.98 6.02
CA ASP A 35 14.14 -9.71 5.31
C ASP A 35 12.88 -8.84 5.17
N MET A 36 11.71 -9.22 5.70
CA MET A 36 10.50 -8.40 5.59
C MET A 36 10.65 -7.02 6.22
N THR A 37 11.24 -6.97 7.43
CA THR A 37 11.50 -5.69 8.10
C THR A 37 12.53 -4.86 7.32
N ALA A 38 13.53 -5.50 6.70
CA ALA A 38 14.50 -4.81 5.86
C ALA A 38 13.84 -4.20 4.61
N ARG A 39 12.94 -4.95 3.96
CA ARG A 39 12.12 -4.46 2.83
C ARG A 39 11.29 -3.23 3.22
N TRP A 40 10.59 -3.30 4.36
CA TRP A 40 9.81 -2.17 4.85
C TRP A 40 10.67 -0.94 5.13
N ARG A 41 11.83 -1.13 5.75
CA ARG A 41 12.80 -0.03 5.99
C ARG A 41 13.32 0.57 4.70
N GLU A 42 13.59 -0.24 3.68
CA GLU A 42 14.08 0.26 2.40
C GLU A 42 13.00 1.07 1.66
N VAL A 43 11.76 0.57 1.64
CA VAL A 43 10.61 1.32 1.10
C VAL A 43 10.41 2.63 1.85
N GLU A 44 10.44 2.59 3.18
CA GLU A 44 10.37 3.78 4.04
C GLU A 44 11.48 4.77 3.68
N ALA A 45 12.71 4.29 3.54
CA ALA A 45 13.85 5.15 3.27
C ALA A 45 13.78 5.81 1.89
N CYS A 46 13.30 5.08 0.88
CA CYS A 46 13.02 5.63 -0.44
C CYS A 46 11.91 6.70 -0.40
N GLN A 47 10.83 6.49 0.37
CA GLN A 47 9.75 7.46 0.53
C GLN A 47 10.24 8.75 1.23
N ARG A 48 11.16 8.62 2.18
CA ARG A 48 11.75 9.75 2.93
C ARG A 48 12.93 10.41 2.23
N ARG A 49 13.44 9.81 1.15
CA ARG A 49 14.67 10.21 0.45
C ARG A 49 15.93 10.15 1.33
N ASP A 50 16.01 9.16 2.21
CA ASP A 50 17.16 8.90 3.09
C ASP A 50 17.75 7.48 2.91
N ALA A 51 17.46 6.83 1.77
CA ALA A 51 18.00 5.51 1.43
C ALA A 51 19.54 5.48 1.43
N VAL A 52 20.10 4.59 2.26
CA VAL A 52 21.55 4.53 2.58
C VAL A 52 22.40 4.25 1.35
N GLN A 53 21.91 3.44 0.42
CA GLN A 53 22.65 3.05 -0.78
C GLN A 53 22.47 4.05 -1.94
N GLY A 54 21.70 5.12 -1.76
CA GLY A 54 21.44 6.14 -2.78
C GLY A 54 20.40 5.74 -3.84
N TYR A 55 19.85 4.53 -3.73
CA TYR A 55 18.82 4.02 -4.62
C TYR A 55 17.45 4.53 -4.17
N MET A 56 16.75 5.23 -5.06
CA MET A 56 15.47 5.90 -4.76
C MET A 56 14.30 5.27 -5.52
N ASN A 57 14.43 3.99 -5.88
CA ASN A 57 13.49 3.30 -6.77
C ASN A 57 12.83 2.08 -6.11
N THR A 58 13.07 1.81 -4.83
CA THR A 58 12.33 0.79 -4.10
C THR A 58 10.98 1.35 -3.64
N TYR A 59 9.89 0.65 -3.94
CA TYR A 59 8.53 1.07 -3.58
C TYR A 59 7.64 -0.14 -3.23
N ALA A 60 6.57 0.14 -2.50
CA ALA A 60 5.53 -0.83 -2.20
C ALA A 60 4.48 -0.88 -3.32
N GLN A 61 4.09 -2.09 -3.71
CA GLN A 61 3.08 -2.37 -4.73
C GLN A 61 2.08 -3.40 -4.21
N LEU A 62 0.81 -3.24 -4.59
CA LEU A 62 -0.25 -4.19 -4.27
C LEU A 62 -0.45 -5.22 -5.39
N LYS A 63 -0.67 -6.48 -5.04
CA LYS A 63 -0.95 -7.55 -5.99
C LYS A 63 -2.05 -8.48 -5.46
N PRO A 64 -3.07 -8.81 -6.26
CA PRO A 64 -4.05 -9.81 -5.85
C PRO A 64 -3.41 -11.21 -5.82
N GLU A 65 -3.73 -12.01 -4.81
CA GLU A 65 -3.29 -13.40 -4.68
C GLU A 65 -4.48 -14.37 -4.67
N PRO A 66 -5.15 -14.59 -5.82
CA PRO A 66 -6.37 -15.42 -5.88
C PRO A 66 -6.14 -16.91 -5.56
N LYS A 67 -4.88 -17.34 -5.55
CA LYS A 67 -4.48 -18.73 -5.21
C LYS A 67 -4.06 -18.88 -3.74
N ASN A 68 -4.23 -17.84 -2.92
CA ASN A 68 -3.91 -17.91 -1.51
C ASN A 68 -4.79 -18.97 -0.83
N LYS A 69 -4.16 -19.85 -0.04
CA LYS A 69 -4.82 -21.02 0.57
C LYS A 69 -5.81 -20.65 1.67
N PHE A 70 -5.70 -19.45 2.26
CA PHE A 70 -6.48 -19.01 3.40
C PHE A 70 -7.54 -17.98 3.03
N ASP A 71 -7.25 -17.14 2.02
CA ASP A 71 -8.15 -16.08 1.59
C ASP A 71 -8.01 -15.79 0.09
N PRO A 72 -8.96 -16.21 -0.77
CA PRO A 72 -8.89 -15.97 -2.21
C PRO A 72 -9.00 -14.47 -2.59
N GLN A 73 -9.41 -13.60 -1.66
CA GLN A 73 -9.46 -12.16 -1.87
C GLN A 73 -8.19 -11.44 -1.42
N ALA A 74 -7.20 -12.16 -0.89
CA ALA A 74 -5.96 -11.60 -0.36
C ALA A 74 -5.29 -10.63 -1.34
N ILE A 75 -4.82 -9.51 -0.79
CA ILE A 75 -4.03 -8.51 -1.49
C ILE A 75 -2.65 -8.49 -0.83
N GLU A 76 -1.66 -8.96 -1.57
CA GLU A 76 -0.27 -9.01 -1.18
C GLU A 76 0.35 -7.61 -1.29
N VAL A 77 1.19 -7.26 -0.33
CA VAL A 77 2.05 -6.07 -0.36
C VAL A 77 3.47 -6.52 -0.67
N LEU A 78 4.04 -5.93 -1.70
CA LEU A 78 5.31 -6.35 -2.28
C LEU A 78 6.27 -5.18 -2.38
N ALA A 79 7.55 -5.41 -2.07
CA ALA A 79 8.62 -4.54 -2.50
C ALA A 79 8.89 -4.76 -4.00
N ARG A 80 9.11 -3.65 -4.71
CA ARG A 80 9.47 -3.56 -6.12
C ARG A 80 10.57 -2.52 -6.29
N GLY A 81 11.25 -2.56 -7.43
CA GLY A 81 12.45 -1.77 -7.67
C GLY A 81 13.69 -2.62 -7.45
N GLU A 82 14.68 -2.08 -6.77
CA GLU A 82 15.94 -2.78 -6.51
C GLU A 82 15.85 -3.74 -5.34
N PHE A 83 15.10 -3.39 -4.29
CA PHE A 83 14.73 -4.35 -3.27
C PHE A 83 13.37 -4.97 -3.62
N PHE A 84 13.33 -6.29 -3.72
CA PHE A 84 12.14 -7.01 -4.15
C PHE A 84 11.72 -8.09 -3.15
N GLY A 85 10.42 -8.39 -3.13
CA GLY A 85 9.88 -9.54 -2.41
C GLY A 85 8.67 -9.22 -1.56
N HIS A 86 8.22 -10.24 -0.82
CA HIS A 86 7.01 -10.19 -0.01
C HIS A 86 7.21 -9.33 1.25
N MET A 87 6.21 -8.50 1.56
CA MET A 87 6.19 -7.60 2.72
C MET A 87 4.97 -7.79 3.63
N GLY A 88 4.01 -8.63 3.25
CA GLY A 88 2.80 -8.91 4.02
C GLY A 88 1.54 -8.80 3.17
N TYR A 89 0.41 -8.61 3.83
CA TYR A 89 -0.91 -8.56 3.20
C TYR A 89 -1.72 -7.38 3.71
N ILE A 90 -2.60 -6.81 2.89
CA ILE A 90 -3.64 -5.91 3.39
C ILE A 90 -4.52 -6.68 4.39
N ALA A 91 -4.89 -6.03 5.50
CA ALA A 91 -5.79 -6.60 6.48
C ALA A 91 -7.09 -7.06 5.81
N LYS A 92 -7.51 -8.30 6.12
CA LYS A 92 -8.61 -8.98 5.44
C LYS A 92 -9.90 -8.15 5.42
N GLU A 93 -10.22 -7.51 6.53
CA GLU A 93 -11.39 -6.65 6.67
C GLU A 93 -11.36 -5.38 5.79
N GLN A 94 -10.24 -5.07 5.14
CA GLN A 94 -10.07 -3.89 4.28
C GLN A 94 -9.90 -4.26 2.80
N THR A 95 -9.88 -5.54 2.41
CA THR A 95 -9.62 -5.93 1.01
C THR A 95 -10.67 -5.39 0.05
N ASP A 96 -11.94 -5.36 0.47
CA ASP A 96 -13.03 -4.83 -0.34
C ASP A 96 -12.92 -3.31 -0.50
N ALA A 97 -12.54 -2.59 0.56
CA ALA A 97 -12.26 -1.15 0.51
C ALA A 97 -11.12 -0.83 -0.46
N VAL A 98 -10.03 -1.60 -0.43
CA VAL A 98 -8.90 -1.43 -1.37
C VAL A 98 -9.33 -1.69 -2.83
N ARG A 99 -10.20 -2.67 -3.06
CA ARG A 99 -10.76 -2.93 -4.40
C ARG A 99 -11.76 -1.84 -4.82
N ALA A 100 -12.52 -1.27 -3.89
CA ALA A 100 -13.37 -0.13 -4.15
C ALA A 100 -12.54 1.10 -4.55
N LEU A 101 -11.42 1.36 -3.87
CA LEU A 101 -10.48 2.42 -4.23
C LEU A 101 -10.01 2.29 -5.68
N ALA A 102 -9.55 1.10 -6.09
CA ALA A 102 -9.15 0.83 -7.48
C ALA A 102 -10.30 1.06 -8.48
N ARG A 103 -11.53 0.64 -8.13
CA ARG A 103 -12.71 0.85 -8.98
C ARG A 103 -13.07 2.32 -9.15
N TYR A 104 -13.06 3.10 -8.07
CA TYR A 104 -13.32 4.54 -8.15
C TYR A 104 -12.27 5.27 -8.97
N ALA A 105 -11.01 4.89 -8.83
CA ALA A 105 -9.91 5.46 -9.60
C ALA A 105 -9.77 4.90 -11.02
N GLY A 106 -10.51 3.85 -11.38
CA GLY A 106 -10.41 3.21 -12.69
C GLY A 106 -9.05 2.58 -12.99
N CYS A 107 -8.31 2.11 -11.97
CA CYS A 107 -6.94 1.62 -12.11
C CYS A 107 -6.75 0.17 -11.60
N ASP A 108 -5.60 -0.44 -11.91
CA ASP A 108 -5.22 -1.72 -11.32
C ASP A 108 -4.66 -1.52 -9.91
N LEU A 109 -4.74 -2.56 -9.06
CA LEU A 109 -4.15 -2.53 -7.71
C LEU A 109 -2.65 -2.16 -7.71
N LYS A 110 -1.91 -2.56 -8.76
CA LYS A 110 -0.47 -2.31 -8.90
C LYS A 110 -0.15 -0.82 -9.13
N ASP A 111 -1.15 -0.03 -9.56
CA ASP A 111 -1.03 1.39 -9.88
C ASP A 111 -1.39 2.28 -8.67
N ILE A 112 -1.89 1.68 -7.59
CA ILE A 112 -2.13 2.37 -6.31
C ILE A 112 -0.77 2.65 -5.64
N ALA A 113 -0.50 3.92 -5.39
CA ALA A 113 0.66 4.33 -4.60
C ALA A 113 0.44 3.96 -3.12
N VAL A 114 1.40 3.23 -2.55
CA VAL A 114 1.38 2.79 -1.15
C VAL A 114 2.38 3.61 -0.34
N GLN A 115 1.90 4.41 0.61
CA GLN A 115 2.72 5.25 1.48
C GLN A 115 2.69 4.77 2.93
N ILE A 116 3.84 4.72 3.60
CA ILE A 116 3.93 4.38 5.02
C ILE A 116 3.58 5.63 5.82
N VAL A 117 2.54 5.55 6.67
CA VAL A 117 2.03 6.73 7.42
C VAL A 117 2.59 6.76 8.84
N CYS A 118 2.98 5.61 9.39
CA CYS A 118 3.63 5.53 10.68
C CYS A 118 4.91 4.69 10.61
N THR A 119 6.04 5.38 10.63
CA THR A 119 7.39 4.79 10.59
C THR A 119 7.67 3.91 11.81
N GLY A 120 7.09 4.28 12.96
CA GLY A 120 7.18 3.49 14.20
C GLY A 120 6.57 2.10 14.10
N ASP A 121 5.78 1.81 13.07
CA ASP A 121 5.21 0.48 12.84
C ASP A 121 6.20 -0.48 12.16
N VAL A 122 7.27 0.03 11.56
CA VAL A 122 8.24 -0.81 10.83
C VAL A 122 9.00 -1.70 11.80
N GLY A 123 8.86 -3.02 11.63
CA GLY A 123 9.37 -4.03 12.57
C GLY A 123 8.31 -4.62 13.50
N PHE A 124 7.08 -4.10 13.47
CA PHE A 124 5.92 -4.72 14.10
C PHE A 124 5.16 -5.63 13.14
N LYS A 125 4.19 -6.39 13.68
CA LYS A 125 3.35 -7.32 12.90
C LYS A 125 2.42 -6.61 11.91
N SER A 126 2.27 -5.30 12.01
CA SER A 126 1.40 -4.50 11.17
C SER A 126 2.01 -3.14 10.86
N VAL A 127 1.77 -2.62 9.66
CA VAL A 127 2.23 -1.29 9.20
C VAL A 127 1.03 -0.49 8.69
N ARG A 128 0.85 0.74 9.18
CA ARG A 128 -0.19 1.66 8.71
C ARG A 128 0.20 2.34 7.39
N LEU A 129 -0.72 2.32 6.45
CA LEU A 129 -0.55 2.74 5.07
C LEU A 129 -1.58 3.79 4.66
N ALA A 130 -1.19 4.67 3.75
CA ALA A 130 -2.07 5.48 2.94
C ALA A 130 -1.99 4.95 1.50
N LEU A 131 -3.12 4.53 0.97
CA LEU A 131 -3.27 4.07 -0.41
C LEU A 131 -3.83 5.21 -1.23
N ILE A 132 -3.13 5.58 -2.30
CA ILE A 132 -3.46 6.75 -3.12
C ILE A 132 -3.60 6.31 -4.57
N ALA A 133 -4.74 6.60 -5.17
CA ALA A 133 -5.05 6.32 -6.57
C ALA A 133 -5.57 7.59 -7.25
N ALA A 134 -5.34 7.74 -8.55
CA ALA A 134 -5.81 8.90 -9.32
C ALA A 134 -6.38 8.43 -10.67
N THR A 135 -7.39 9.14 -11.17
CA THR A 135 -7.99 8.95 -12.51
C THR A 135 -7.29 9.77 -13.57
#